data_AF-A0A7X0A9L6-F1
#
_entry.id   AF-A0A7X0A9L6-F1
#
_cell.length_a   1.000
_cell.length_b   1.000
_cell.length_c   1.000
_cell.angle_alpha   90.00
_cell.angle_beta   90.00
_cell.angle_gamma   90.00
#
_symmetry.space_group_name_H-M   'P 1'
#
loop_
_entity.id
_entity.type
_entity.pdbx_description
1 polymer ?
#
loop_
_entity_poly.entity_id
_entity_poly.type
_entity_poly.pdbx_seq_one_letter_code
_entity_poly.pdbx_strand_id
1 'polypeptide(L)'
;MGTFNTLIAVVDCVNCNKPFTQEIQFKYATVWQYLYNVGDKLTRTNNYYDIGKPGTKVKACGISADNICPNCDFINEEDFDLFIENDVIIGVNYAEDLSIYFDTEGDFVEYE
;
A
#
# COMPACT_ATOMS: atom_id res chain seq x y z
N MET A 1 -12.00 -12.23 -5.26
CA MET A 1 -12.15 -11.43 -4.03
C MET A 1 -11.26 -12.06 -2.98
N GLY A 2 -10.09 -11.47 -2.73
CA GLY A 2 -9.14 -11.94 -1.72
C GLY A 2 -9.19 -11.07 -0.48
N THR A 3 -8.55 -11.49 0.61
CA THR A 3 -8.27 -10.60 1.74
C THR A 3 -7.20 -9.58 1.33
N PHE A 4 -7.27 -8.38 1.92
CA PHE A 4 -6.28 -7.30 1.78
C PHE A 4 -6.13 -6.62 3.15
N ASN A 5 -5.07 -5.84 3.33
CA ASN A 5 -4.95 -4.90 4.45
C ASN A 5 -5.19 -3.48 3.93
N THR A 6 -5.52 -2.55 4.82
CA THR A 6 -5.79 -1.15 4.48
C THR A 6 -4.80 -0.24 5.20
N LEU A 7 -4.15 0.64 4.46
CA LEU A 7 -3.35 1.75 4.96
C LEU A 7 -4.19 3.03 4.87
N ILE A 8 -4.30 3.76 5.98
CA ILE A 8 -4.78 5.15 5.97
C ILE A 8 -3.56 6.05 5.84
N ALA A 9 -3.49 6.81 4.74
CA ALA A 9 -2.40 7.74 4.48
C ALA A 9 -2.93 9.09 4.00
N VAL A 10 -2.15 10.15 4.23
CA VAL A 10 -2.41 11.47 3.66
C VAL A 10 -1.56 11.58 2.40
N VAL A 11 -2.22 11.81 1.27
CA VAL A 11 -1.58 11.98 -0.05
C VAL A 11 -2.05 13.28 -0.70
N ASP A 12 -1.21 13.85 -1.55
CA ASP A 12 -1.54 15.07 -2.27
C ASP A 12 -2.24 14.73 -3.59
N CYS A 13 -3.40 15.34 -3.85
CA CYS A 13 -4.13 15.11 -5.10
C CYS A 13 -3.31 15.53 -6.32
N VAL A 14 -3.22 14.66 -7.33
CA VAL A 14 -2.45 14.91 -8.57
C VAL A 14 -2.92 16.15 -9.33
N ASN A 15 -4.18 16.56 -9.17
CA ASN A 15 -4.77 17.70 -9.86
C ASN A 15 -4.64 19.01 -9.07
N CYS A 16 -5.00 19.02 -7.77
CA CYS A 16 -5.05 20.26 -6.98
C CYS A 16 -3.94 20.40 -5.93
N ASN A 17 -3.08 19.39 -5.77
CA ASN A 17 -1.99 19.33 -4.79
C ASN A 17 -2.42 19.61 -3.35
N LYS A 18 -3.71 19.39 -3.02
CA LYS A 18 -4.19 19.48 -1.65
C LYS A 18 -4.10 18.10 -1.00
N PRO A 19 -3.61 18.04 0.25
CA PRO A 19 -3.56 16.79 1.00
C PRO A 19 -4.99 16.34 1.30
N PHE A 20 -5.21 15.03 1.17
CA PHE A 20 -6.44 14.38 1.61
C PHE A 20 -6.13 12.97 2.08
N THR A 21 -7.01 12.43 2.91
CA THR A 21 -6.87 11.08 3.43
C THR A 21 -7.35 10.08 2.39
N GLN A 22 -6.54 9.06 2.12
CA GLN A 22 -6.90 7.93 1.30
C GLN A 22 -6.78 6.62 2.07
N GLU A 23 -7.67 5.70 1.71
CA GLU A 23 -7.63 4.30 2.13
C GLU A 23 -7.01 3.48 1.01
N ILE A 24 -5.84 2.92 1.27
CA ILE A 24 -5.04 2.21 0.26
C ILE A 24 -5.00 0.73 0.63
N GLN A 25 -5.51 -0.12 -0.24
CA GLN A 25 -5.58 -1.57 -0.05
C GLN A 25 -4.34 -2.25 -0.61
N PHE A 26 -3.69 -3.10 0.18
CA PHE A 26 -2.46 -3.79 -0.21
C PHE A 26 -2.42 -5.23 0.31
N LYS A 27 -1.51 -6.04 -0.24
CA LYS A 27 -1.33 -7.45 0.14
C LYS A 27 0.12 -7.72 0.56
N TYR A 28 0.40 -7.60 1.85
CA TYR A 28 1.70 -7.98 2.40
C TYR A 28 1.58 -8.32 3.89
N ALA A 29 2.48 -9.18 4.39
CA ALA A 29 2.43 -9.78 5.73
C ALA A 29 1.14 -10.60 5.95
N THR A 30 0.61 -10.70 7.17
CA THR A 30 -0.68 -11.37 7.40
C THR A 30 -1.80 -10.53 6.79
N VAL A 31 -2.54 -11.10 5.84
CA VAL A 31 -3.60 -10.39 5.12
C VAL A 31 -4.98 -10.73 5.70
N TRP A 32 -5.46 -9.87 6.61
CA TRP A 32 -6.70 -10.11 7.39
C TRP A 32 -7.52 -8.83 7.62
N GLN A 33 -7.55 -7.91 6.65
CA GLN A 33 -8.30 -6.64 6.76
C GLN A 33 -7.82 -5.79 7.94
N TYR A 34 -6.53 -5.86 8.25
CA TYR A 34 -5.94 -4.98 9.23
C TYR A 34 -5.90 -3.55 8.71
N LEU A 35 -6.08 -2.60 9.62
CA LEU A 35 -5.98 -1.18 9.36
C LEU A 35 -4.65 -0.67 9.94
N TYR A 36 -3.89 0.05 9.13
CA TYR A 36 -2.58 0.59 9.48
C TYR A 36 -2.48 2.08 9.15
N ASN A 37 -1.53 2.75 9.78
CA ASN A 37 -1.04 4.08 9.44
C ASN A 37 0.44 3.98 9.06
N VAL A 38 0.97 5.05 8.44
CA VAL A 38 2.41 5.18 8.25
C VAL A 38 3.10 5.21 9.62
N GLY A 39 4.15 4.40 9.76
CA GLY A 39 4.89 4.15 11.00
C GLY A 39 4.44 2.90 11.76
N ASP A 40 3.31 2.30 11.41
CA ASP A 40 2.84 1.08 12.06
C ASP A 40 3.65 -0.13 11.63
N LYS A 41 3.83 -1.06 12.60
CA LYS A 41 4.42 -2.36 12.35
C LYS A 41 3.34 -3.34 11.91
N LEU A 42 3.58 -4.01 10.78
CA LEU A 42 2.71 -5.03 10.23
C LEU A 42 2.61 -6.24 11.15
N THR A 43 1.38 -6.73 11.27
CA THR A 43 1.09 -7.95 11.99
C THR A 43 1.52 -9.15 11.15
N ARG A 44 2.27 -10.06 11.78
CA ARG A 44 2.64 -11.37 11.25
C ARG A 44 2.18 -12.43 12.23
N THR A 45 1.60 -13.50 11.71
CA THR A 45 0.98 -14.55 12.53
C THR A 45 1.67 -15.89 12.32
N ASN A 46 1.69 -16.36 11.07
CA ASN A 46 2.32 -17.62 10.70
C ASN A 46 2.86 -17.48 9.28
N ASN A 47 4.13 -17.89 9.08
CA ASN A 47 4.79 -17.90 7.79
C ASN A 47 4.01 -18.64 6.68
N TYR A 48 3.11 -19.56 7.02
CA TYR A 48 2.26 -20.24 6.03
C TYR A 48 1.17 -19.35 5.42
N TYR A 49 0.70 -18.33 6.17
CA TYR A 49 -0.36 -17.41 5.74
C TYR A 49 0.15 -16.00 5.44
N ASP A 50 1.41 -15.72 5.78
CA ASP A 50 2.04 -14.43 5.52
C ASP A 50 2.50 -14.32 4.07
N ILE A 51 2.21 -13.18 3.46
CA ILE A 51 2.77 -12.81 2.16
C ILE A 51 4.12 -12.13 2.38
N GLY A 52 5.14 -12.60 1.67
CA GLY A 52 6.52 -12.10 1.77
C GLY A 52 7.23 -12.47 3.07
N LYS A 53 8.51 -12.07 3.18
CA LYS A 53 9.39 -12.44 4.30
C LYS A 53 9.48 -11.34 5.35
N PRO A 54 9.60 -11.67 6.65
CA PRO A 54 9.83 -10.67 7.68
C PRO A 54 11.20 -10.00 7.52
N GLY A 55 11.31 -8.76 7.97
CA GLY A 55 12.60 -8.07 8.05
C GLY A 55 13.20 -7.61 6.72
N THR A 56 12.46 -7.70 5.60
CA THR A 56 12.95 -7.22 4.30
C THR A 56 12.48 -5.81 3.98
N LYS A 57 13.11 -5.21 2.97
CA LYS A 57 12.65 -3.97 2.34
C LYS A 57 11.85 -4.34 1.12
N VAL A 58 10.59 -3.93 1.09
CA VAL A 58 9.69 -4.23 -0.03
C VAL A 58 8.87 -3.01 -0.43
N LYS A 59 8.57 -2.94 -1.72
CA LYS A 59 7.45 -2.17 -2.22
C LYS A 59 6.27 -3.10 -2.41
N ALA A 60 5.11 -2.74 -1.86
CA ALA A 60 3.86 -3.43 -2.14
C ALA A 60 2.97 -2.52 -2.98
N CYS A 61 2.29 -3.10 -3.97
CA CYS A 61 1.29 -2.40 -4.75
C CYS A 61 0.07 -2.12 -3.89
N GLY A 62 -0.36 -0.86 -3.90
CA GLY A 62 -1.54 -0.36 -3.23
C GLY A 62 -2.56 0.16 -4.22
N ILE A 63 -3.83 -0.16 -4.00
CA ILE A 63 -4.94 0.34 -4.81
C ILE A 63 -5.82 1.21 -3.93
N SER A 64 -6.21 2.39 -4.41
CA SER A 64 -7.11 3.25 -3.65
C SER A 64 -8.52 2.63 -3.55
N ALA A 65 -9.08 2.64 -2.35
CA ALA A 65 -10.48 2.29 -2.12
C ALA A 65 -11.43 3.46 -2.46
N ASP A 66 -10.96 4.71 -2.31
CA ASP A 66 -11.68 5.93 -2.70
C ASP A 66 -10.70 6.91 -3.38
N ASN A 67 -10.95 7.15 -4.66
CA ASN A 67 -10.09 7.97 -5.50
C ASN A 67 -10.59 9.40 -5.70
N ILE A 68 -11.74 9.78 -5.14
CA ILE A 68 -12.31 11.10 -5.38
C ILE A 68 -11.72 12.13 -4.41
N CYS A 69 -11.05 13.14 -4.93
CA CYS A 69 -10.51 14.21 -4.12
C CYS A 69 -11.64 15.10 -3.56
N PRO A 70 -11.80 15.25 -2.24
CA PRO A 70 -12.86 16.05 -1.64
C PRO A 70 -12.72 17.57 -1.87
N ASN A 71 -11.56 18.01 -2.39
CA ASN A 71 -11.28 19.42 -2.60
C ASN A 71 -11.55 19.92 -4.03
N CYS A 72 -11.54 19.02 -5.00
CA CYS A 72 -11.66 19.38 -6.42
C CYS A 72 -12.50 18.38 -7.24
N ASP A 73 -13.06 17.35 -6.59
CA ASP A 73 -13.87 16.28 -7.16
C ASP A 73 -13.16 15.49 -8.29
N PHE A 74 -11.83 15.61 -8.38
CA PHE A 74 -11.02 14.88 -9.34
C PHE A 74 -10.83 13.42 -8.90
N ILE A 75 -10.89 12.50 -9.86
CA ILE A 75 -10.69 11.07 -9.66
C ILE A 75 -9.20 10.76 -9.84
N ASN A 76 -8.51 10.36 -8.76
CA ASN A 76 -7.09 10.00 -8.74
C ASN A 76 -6.98 8.48 -9.01
N GLU A 77 -6.94 8.08 -10.28
CA GLU A 77 -6.90 6.67 -10.71
C GLU A 77 -5.53 6.00 -10.52
N GLU A 78 -4.55 6.74 -10.03
CA GLU A 78 -3.20 6.29 -9.80
C GLU A 78 -3.12 5.31 -8.62
N ASP A 79 -2.46 4.18 -8.85
CA ASP A 79 -2.09 3.21 -7.81
C ASP A 79 -0.85 3.69 -7.03
N PHE A 80 -0.49 2.95 -5.99
CA PHE A 80 0.52 3.34 -5.01
C PHE A 80 1.65 2.33 -4.85
N ASP A 81 2.85 2.85 -4.65
CA ASP A 81 3.99 2.15 -4.06
C ASP A 81 3.94 2.33 -2.54
N LEU A 82 3.63 1.26 -1.79
CA LEU A 82 3.79 1.24 -0.33
C LEU A 82 5.19 0.76 0.03
N PHE A 83 5.91 1.59 0.76
CA PHE A 83 7.27 1.29 1.19
C PHE A 83 7.23 0.66 2.59
N ILE A 84 7.72 -0.58 2.69
CA ILE A 84 7.76 -1.32 3.94
C ILE A 84 9.21 -1.72 4.21
N GLU A 85 9.72 -1.38 5.39
CA GLU A 85 11.05 -1.77 5.83
C GLU A 85 10.98 -2.42 7.21
N ASN A 86 11.57 -3.61 7.35
CA ASN A 86 11.57 -4.33 8.63
C ASN A 86 10.16 -4.50 9.23
N ASP A 87 9.19 -4.80 8.36
CA ASP A 87 7.77 -4.89 8.68
C ASP A 87 7.14 -3.59 9.18
N VAL A 88 7.75 -2.43 8.95
CA VAL A 88 7.18 -1.12 9.27
C VAL A 88 6.81 -0.41 7.97
N ILE A 89 5.58 0.11 7.89
CA ILE A 89 5.17 0.97 6.77
C ILE A 89 5.88 2.31 6.92
N ILE A 90 6.84 2.62 6.06
CA ILE A 90 7.62 3.86 6.17
C ILE A 90 7.03 5.00 5.34
N GLY A 91 6.19 4.70 4.36
CA GLY A 91 5.54 5.70 3.53
C GLY A 91 4.82 5.12 2.33
N VAL A 92 4.26 6.01 1.52
CA VAL A 92 3.54 5.67 0.31
C VAL A 92 3.73 6.78 -0.73
N ASN A 93 3.85 6.41 -2.00
CA ASN A 93 3.87 7.34 -3.14
C ASN A 93 3.01 6.80 -4.27
N TYR A 94 2.65 7.65 -5.22
CA TYR A 94 2.09 7.19 -6.49
C TYR A 94 3.06 6.22 -7.18
N ALA A 95 2.52 5.12 -7.71
CA ALA A 95 3.28 4.13 -8.44
C ALA A 95 3.79 4.71 -9.76
N GLU A 96 5.09 4.61 -10.01
CA GLU A 96 5.70 5.05 -11.27
C GLU A 96 5.61 3.98 -12.36
N ASP A 97 5.70 2.71 -11.96
CA ASP A 97 5.69 1.56 -12.87
C ASP A 97 5.00 0.36 -12.20
N LEU A 98 3.77 0.07 -12.62
CA LEU A 98 3.01 -1.08 -12.11
C LEU A 98 3.47 -2.42 -12.68
N SER A 99 4.25 -2.41 -13.77
CA SER A 99 4.67 -3.65 -14.43
C SER A 99 5.58 -4.51 -13.55
N ILE A 100 6.26 -3.89 -12.59
CA ILE A 100 7.13 -4.58 -11.62
C ILE A 100 6.37 -5.56 -10.71
N TYR A 101 5.05 -5.39 -10.58
CA TYR A 101 4.21 -6.21 -9.68
C TYR A 101 3.56 -7.42 -10.39
N PHE A 102 3.44 -7.41 -11.72
CA PHE A 102 2.63 -8.38 -12.46
C PHE A 102 3.10 -9.84 -12.38
N ASP A 103 4.37 -10.08 -12.09
CA ASP A 103 4.95 -11.43 -11.98
C ASP A 103 5.11 -11.91 -10.52
N THR A 104 4.59 -11.14 -9.55
CA THR A 104 4.82 -11.40 -8.11
C THR A 104 3.59 -11.93 -7.41
N GLU A 105 3.74 -13.03 -6.67
CA GLU A 105 2.67 -13.54 -5.81
C GLU A 105 2.48 -12.57 -4.63
N GLY A 106 1.35 -11.84 -4.61
CA GLY A 106 1.05 -10.85 -3.58
C GLY A 106 1.35 -9.41 -3.95
N ASP A 107 1.66 -9.12 -5.22
CA ASP A 107 1.80 -7.75 -5.73
C ASP A 107 2.89 -6.94 -4.99
N PHE A 108 4.06 -7.53 -4.72
CA PHE A 108 5.18 -6.88 -4.03
C PHE A 108 6.55 -7.24 -4.60
N VAL A 109 7.51 -6.31 -4.51
CA VAL A 109 8.91 -6.50 -4.94
C VAL A 109 9.89 -6.12 -3.82
N GLU A 110 10.98 -6.87 -3.68
CA GLU A 110 12.10 -6.49 -2.82
C GLU A 110 12.94 -5.41 -3.50
N TYR A 111 13.50 -4.46 -2.73
CA TYR A 111 14.43 -3.44 -3.23
C TYR A 111 15.65 -3.30 -2.30
N GLU A 112 16.77 -2.82 -2.86
CA GLU A 112 18.05 -2.64 -2.14
C GLU A 112 18.09 -1.34 -1.31
#